data_AF-A0A3M6VMY9-F1
#
_entry.id   AF-A0A3M6VMY9-F1
#
_cell.length_a   1.000
_cell.length_b   1.000
_cell.length_c   1.000
_cell.angle_alpha   90.00
_cell.angle_beta   90.00
_cell.angle_gamma   90.00
#
_symmetry.space_group_name_H-M   'P 1'
#
loop_
_entity.id
_entity.type
_entity.pdbx_description
1 polymer ?
#
loop_
_entity_poly.entity_id
_entity_poly.type
_entity_poly.pdbx_seq_one_letter_code
_entity_poly.pdbx_strand_id
1 'polypeptide(L)'
;MGKKLGGANTKVEAAKAKKAVVKATKEAAKSTADAAAEAAEWANGSDTRAERKRQDEERKRAELEAKKAEKQKLLAMEEHALEEDKHAIRKQKKMVKQVAKPWEEALKPTAKKTNRGSKKQSSFGGSTEKLTQAEMVALREAEEARVAGKPGKKAIKFESNFQANQNRNQDGLTEARSLDAALDLLTVGDKEVEKHPERRAKAAYKAFEEVMMPQLKEDYPGLKLSQYKQKLSELWRRSPDNPLNQESLAYNAKKQ
;
A
#
# COMPACT_ATOMS: atom_id res chain seq x y z
N MET A 1 69.35 -28.04 31.57
CA MET A 1 67.93 -28.33 31.89
C MET A 1 67.12 -27.07 31.65
N GLY A 2 66.31 -27.02 30.60
CA GLY A 2 65.46 -25.86 30.30
C GLY A 2 64.26 -26.29 29.46
N LYS A 3 63.28 -26.93 30.10
CA LYS A 3 62.03 -27.37 29.47
C LYS A 3 61.18 -26.13 29.16
N LYS A 4 61.12 -25.71 27.89
CA LYS A 4 60.14 -24.73 27.41
C LYS A 4 58.75 -25.37 27.52
N LEU A 5 58.02 -25.01 28.56
CA LEU A 5 56.63 -25.39 28.79
C LEU A 5 55.78 -24.93 27.61
N GLY A 6 55.12 -25.91 26.97
CA GLY A 6 54.29 -25.73 25.79
C GLY A 6 52.99 -25.01 26.10
N GLY A 7 52.87 -23.76 25.65
CA GLY A 7 51.58 -23.18 25.28
C GLY A 7 51.22 -23.63 23.87
N ALA A 8 50.02 -24.18 23.69
CA ALA A 8 49.54 -24.59 22.38
C ALA A 8 49.69 -23.46 21.35
N ASN A 9 50.19 -23.78 20.15
CA ASN A 9 50.39 -22.81 19.09
C ASN A 9 49.03 -22.24 18.66
N THR A 10 48.72 -21.00 19.03
CA THR A 10 47.42 -20.34 18.86
C THR A 10 46.88 -20.39 17.42
N LYS A 11 47.77 -20.42 16.42
CA LYS A 11 47.42 -20.61 15.02
C LYS A 11 46.86 -22.00 14.71
N VAL A 12 47.39 -23.04 15.36
CA VAL A 12 46.91 -24.43 15.22
C VAL A 12 45.57 -24.60 15.92
N GLU A 13 45.37 -23.98 17.08
CA GLU A 13 44.07 -23.96 17.76
C GLU A 13 43.02 -23.22 16.95
N ALA A 14 43.35 -22.06 16.37
CA ALA A 14 42.45 -21.33 15.47
C ALA A 14 42.09 -22.14 14.22
N ALA A 15 43.04 -22.89 13.65
CA ALA A 15 42.78 -23.77 12.52
C ALA A 15 41.88 -24.96 12.90
N LYS A 16 42.08 -25.56 14.09
CA LYS A 16 41.20 -26.61 14.63
C LYS A 16 39.79 -26.07 14.91
N ALA A 17 39.67 -24.87 15.46
CA ALA A 17 38.39 -24.21 15.70
C ALA A 17 37.64 -23.95 14.40
N LYS A 18 38.31 -23.42 13.35
CA LYS A 18 37.69 -23.24 12.02
C LYS A 18 37.24 -24.57 11.41
N LYS A 19 38.05 -25.62 11.52
CA LYS A 19 37.66 -26.98 11.07
C LYS A 19 36.47 -27.53 11.86
N ALA A 20 36.40 -27.27 13.16
CA ALA A 20 35.26 -27.66 14.00
C ALA A 20 33.98 -26.92 13.62
N VAL A 21 34.05 -25.62 13.35
CA VAL A 21 32.90 -24.84 12.85
C VAL A 21 32.43 -25.36 11.49
N VAL A 22 33.34 -25.61 10.55
CA VAL A 22 32.98 -26.16 9.23
C VAL A 22 32.37 -27.57 9.36
N LYS A 23 32.90 -28.39 10.26
CA LYS A 23 32.34 -29.72 10.55
C LYS A 23 30.94 -29.59 11.16
N ALA A 24 30.75 -28.70 12.13
CA ALA A 24 29.45 -28.45 12.76
C ALA A 24 28.42 -27.90 11.77
N THR A 25 28.79 -26.98 10.87
CA THR A 25 27.88 -26.51 9.82
C THR A 25 27.52 -27.60 8.83
N LYS A 26 28.46 -28.50 8.51
CA LYS A 26 28.20 -29.65 7.63
C LYS A 26 27.30 -30.68 8.30
N GLU A 27 27.51 -30.97 9.57
CA GLU A 27 26.66 -31.86 10.36
C GLU A 27 25.26 -31.27 10.57
N ALA A 28 25.14 -29.96 10.83
CA ALA A 28 23.87 -29.27 10.92
C ALA A 28 23.12 -29.26 9.57
N ALA A 29 23.82 -29.00 8.46
CA ALA A 29 23.21 -29.08 7.13
C ALA A 29 22.72 -30.50 6.83
N LYS A 30 23.52 -31.52 7.20
CA LYS A 30 23.13 -32.92 7.04
C LYS A 30 21.91 -33.25 7.91
N SER A 31 21.89 -32.87 9.19
CA SER A 31 20.74 -33.13 10.06
C SER A 31 19.49 -32.40 9.61
N THR A 32 19.60 -31.19 9.05
CA THR A 32 18.45 -30.50 8.43
C THR A 32 17.95 -31.21 7.18
N ALA A 33 18.85 -31.78 6.38
CA ALA A 33 18.47 -32.54 5.19
C ALA A 33 17.80 -33.88 5.56
N ASP A 34 18.36 -34.59 6.54
CA ASP A 34 17.80 -35.85 7.05
C ASP A 34 16.41 -35.60 7.67
N ALA A 35 16.24 -34.52 8.46
CA ALA A 35 14.94 -34.14 9.02
C ALA A 35 13.92 -33.71 7.95
N ALA A 36 14.36 -33.04 6.89
CA ALA A 36 13.49 -32.68 5.76
C ALA A 36 13.07 -33.92 4.95
N ALA A 37 13.96 -34.90 4.79
CA ALA A 37 13.65 -36.18 4.14
C ALA A 37 12.63 -36.97 4.98
N GLU A 38 12.83 -37.07 6.29
CA GLU A 38 11.88 -37.73 7.19
C GLU A 38 10.51 -37.03 7.16
N ALA A 39 10.47 -35.70 7.21
CA ALA A 39 9.22 -34.94 7.10
C ALA A 39 8.50 -35.17 5.76
N ALA A 40 9.24 -35.34 4.66
CA ALA A 40 8.66 -35.67 3.36
C ALA A 40 8.09 -37.10 3.33
N GLU A 41 8.74 -38.05 3.98
CA GLU A 41 8.22 -39.42 4.14
C GLU A 41 6.94 -39.44 4.97
N TRP A 42 6.90 -38.71 6.10
CA TRP A 42 5.68 -38.56 6.90
C TRP A 42 4.56 -37.81 6.18
N ALA A 43 4.87 -36.97 5.20
CA ALA A 43 3.88 -36.26 4.41
C ALA A 43 3.19 -37.14 3.35
N ASN A 44 3.81 -38.25 2.92
CA ASN A 44 3.23 -39.21 1.98
C ASN A 44 2.06 -39.96 2.63
N GLY A 45 0.84 -39.50 2.38
CA GLY A 45 -0.40 -40.03 2.96
C GLY A 45 -1.22 -38.98 3.71
N SER A 46 -0.68 -37.78 3.91
CA SER A 46 -1.45 -36.64 4.41
C SER A 46 -2.41 -36.12 3.32
N ASP A 47 -3.62 -35.67 3.72
CA ASP A 47 -4.58 -35.06 2.79
C ASP A 47 -4.13 -33.64 2.40
N THR A 48 -3.17 -33.58 1.48
CA THR A 48 -2.60 -32.34 0.95
C THR A 48 -3.64 -31.46 0.27
N ARG A 49 -4.78 -32.03 -0.18
CA ARG A 49 -5.85 -31.27 -0.84
C ARG A 49 -6.72 -30.55 0.17
N ALA A 50 -7.12 -31.22 1.25
CA ALA A 50 -7.85 -30.60 2.35
C ALA A 50 -7.00 -29.51 3.03
N GLU A 51 -5.72 -29.79 3.24
CA GLU A 51 -4.78 -28.81 3.83
C GLU A 51 -4.60 -27.58 2.94
N ARG A 52 -4.40 -27.75 1.62
CA ARG A 52 -4.35 -26.63 0.67
C ARG A 52 -5.63 -25.80 0.68
N LYS A 53 -6.79 -26.45 0.71
CA LYS A 53 -8.08 -25.75 0.77
C LYS A 53 -8.20 -24.92 2.05
N ARG A 54 -7.80 -25.47 3.19
CA ARG A 54 -7.78 -24.77 4.47
C ARG A 54 -6.83 -23.58 4.44
N GLN A 55 -5.62 -23.76 3.92
CA GLN A 55 -4.64 -22.67 3.78
C GLN A 55 -5.14 -21.56 2.85
N ASP A 56 -5.78 -21.89 1.73
CA ASP A 56 -6.37 -20.90 0.83
C ASP A 56 -7.53 -20.13 1.49
N GLU A 57 -8.35 -20.80 2.29
CA GLU A 57 -9.41 -20.16 3.06
C GLU A 57 -8.86 -19.24 4.16
N GLU A 58 -7.82 -19.66 4.86
CA GLU A 58 -7.13 -18.86 5.87
C GLU A 58 -6.43 -17.64 5.24
N ARG A 59 -5.77 -17.80 4.08
CA ARG A 59 -5.19 -16.68 3.33
C ARG A 59 -6.24 -15.69 2.87
N LYS A 60 -7.37 -16.16 2.33
CA LYS A 60 -8.49 -15.29 1.96
C LYS A 60 -9.08 -14.56 3.16
N ARG A 61 -9.22 -15.22 4.31
CA ARG A 61 -9.68 -14.57 5.55
C ARG A 61 -8.68 -13.51 6.02
N ALA A 62 -7.39 -13.81 6.03
CA ALA A 62 -6.34 -12.87 6.40
C ALA A 62 -6.28 -11.67 5.46
N GLU A 63 -6.43 -11.86 4.14
CA GLU A 63 -6.50 -10.77 3.17
C GLU A 63 -7.74 -9.88 3.38
N LEU A 64 -8.90 -10.49 3.67
CA LEU A 64 -10.11 -9.74 3.98
C LEU A 64 -10.01 -8.97 5.29
N GLU A 65 -9.36 -9.55 6.30
CA GLU A 65 -9.11 -8.89 7.58
C GLU A 65 -8.10 -7.75 7.43
N ALA A 66 -7.02 -7.95 6.66
CA ALA A 66 -6.07 -6.90 6.33
C ALA A 66 -6.75 -5.75 5.57
N LYS A 67 -7.56 -6.05 4.54
CA LYS A 67 -8.34 -5.03 3.80
C LYS A 67 -9.34 -4.30 4.70
N LYS A 68 -9.99 -5.01 5.64
CA LYS A 68 -10.89 -4.38 6.61
C LYS A 68 -10.12 -3.50 7.59
N ALA A 69 -8.96 -3.94 8.07
CA ALA A 69 -8.12 -3.16 8.96
C ALA A 69 -7.55 -1.91 8.28
N GLU A 70 -7.10 -2.02 7.02
CA GLU A 70 -6.66 -0.87 6.23
C GLU A 70 -7.82 0.12 6.00
N LYS A 71 -9.00 -0.37 5.63
CA LYS A 71 -10.19 0.47 5.49
C LYS A 71 -10.58 1.15 6.80
N GLN A 72 -10.55 0.43 7.92
CA GLN A 72 -10.83 0.99 9.23
C GLN A 72 -9.79 2.05 9.63
N LYS A 73 -8.51 1.81 9.33
CA LYS A 73 -7.45 2.80 9.58
C LYS A 73 -7.66 4.07 8.75
N LEU A 74 -8.07 3.94 7.50
CA LEU A 74 -8.39 5.08 6.63
C LEU A 74 -9.61 5.86 7.15
N LEU A 75 -10.68 5.15 7.54
CA LEU A 75 -11.85 5.78 8.15
C LEU A 75 -11.50 6.50 9.46
N ALA A 76 -10.66 5.92 10.30
CA ALA A 76 -10.21 6.57 11.53
C ALA A 76 -9.38 7.84 11.26
N MET A 77 -8.56 7.83 10.20
CA MET A 77 -7.84 9.03 9.76
C MET A 77 -8.79 10.11 9.23
N GLU A 78 -9.81 9.73 8.46
CA GLU A 78 -10.87 10.65 7.99
C GLU A 78 -11.70 11.22 9.15
N GLU A 79 -12.08 10.39 10.12
CA GLU A 79 -12.81 10.83 11.32
C GLU A 79 -11.98 11.79 12.18
N HIS A 80 -10.68 11.51 12.34
CA HIS A 80 -9.76 12.40 13.04
C HIS A 80 -9.65 13.76 12.34
N ALA A 81 -9.49 13.77 11.01
CA ALA A 81 -9.46 15.01 10.23
C ALA A 81 -10.77 15.82 10.38
N LEU A 82 -11.92 15.15 10.33
CA LEU A 82 -13.22 15.81 10.55
C LEU A 82 -13.38 16.34 11.97
N GLU A 83 -12.83 15.68 12.98
CA GLU A 83 -12.86 16.15 14.37
C GLU A 83 -11.94 17.36 14.59
N GLU A 84 -10.78 17.40 13.93
CA GLU A 84 -9.90 18.57 13.89
C GLU A 84 -10.60 19.77 13.23
N ASP A 85 -11.28 19.56 12.10
CA ASP A 85 -12.07 20.60 11.43
C ASP A 85 -13.21 21.10 12.31
N LYS A 86 -13.95 20.21 13.00
CA LYS A 86 -14.98 20.59 13.98
C LYS A 86 -14.39 21.42 15.12
N HIS A 87 -13.22 21.05 15.62
CA HIS A 87 -12.52 21.82 16.65
C HIS A 87 -12.07 23.18 16.12
N ALA A 88 -11.57 23.27 14.89
CA ALA A 88 -11.19 24.52 14.24
C ALA A 88 -12.40 25.45 14.08
N ILE A 89 -13.54 24.94 13.58
CA ILE A 89 -14.80 25.70 13.45
C ILE A 89 -15.30 26.18 14.81
N ARG A 90 -15.28 25.33 15.85
CA ARG A 90 -15.67 25.71 17.21
C ARG A 90 -14.75 26.80 17.78
N LYS A 91 -13.45 26.71 17.51
CA LYS A 91 -12.45 27.70 17.91
C LYS A 91 -12.74 29.02 17.20
N GLN A 92 -12.91 29.04 15.88
CA GLN A 92 -13.28 30.23 15.10
C GLN A 92 -14.58 30.86 15.61
N LYS A 93 -15.64 30.07 15.85
CA LYS A 93 -16.91 30.57 16.40
C LYS A 93 -16.73 31.19 17.79
N LYS A 94 -15.85 30.65 18.64
CA LYS A 94 -15.49 31.24 19.93
C LYS A 94 -14.71 32.55 19.75
N MET A 95 -13.80 32.64 18.78
CA MET A 95 -13.06 33.87 18.48
C MET A 95 -14.00 34.96 17.96
N VAL A 96 -14.87 34.63 16.99
CA VAL A 96 -15.90 35.52 16.45
C VAL A 96 -16.84 35.99 17.57
N LYS A 97 -17.24 35.12 18.50
CA LYS A 97 -18.07 35.51 19.65
C LYS A 97 -17.36 36.45 20.63
N GLN A 98 -16.03 36.36 20.77
CA GLN A 98 -15.26 37.29 21.60
C GLN A 98 -15.01 38.62 20.88
N VAL A 99 -14.79 38.59 19.56
CA VAL A 99 -14.62 39.78 18.70
C VAL A 99 -15.95 40.49 18.41
N ALA A 100 -17.10 39.80 18.52
CA ALA A 100 -18.44 40.39 18.45
C ALA A 100 -18.97 40.88 19.81
N LYS A 101 -18.20 40.73 20.90
CA LYS A 101 -18.51 41.30 22.23
C LYS A 101 -17.93 42.67 22.60
N PRO A 102 -17.03 43.34 21.85
CA PRO A 102 -16.51 44.65 22.25
C PRO A 102 -17.54 45.78 22.10
N TRP A 103 -18.62 45.61 21.32
CA TRP A 103 -19.67 46.62 21.19
C TRP A 103 -20.71 46.59 22.34
N GLU A 104 -20.92 45.44 22.99
CA GLU A 104 -21.76 45.33 24.21
C GLU A 104 -21.04 45.87 25.47
N GLU A 105 -19.71 45.97 25.44
CA GLU A 105 -18.90 46.54 26.53
C GLU A 105 -18.83 48.07 26.46
N ALA A 106 -19.09 48.66 25.30
CA ALA A 106 -19.21 50.12 25.10
C ALA A 106 -20.59 50.69 25.52
N LEU A 107 -21.59 49.83 25.78
CA LEU A 107 -22.97 50.23 26.11
C LEU A 107 -23.35 50.02 27.60
N LYS A 108 -22.40 49.68 28.48
CA LYS A 108 -22.66 49.54 29.92
C LYS A 108 -22.37 50.86 30.66
N PRO A 109 -23.36 51.51 31.30
CA PRO A 109 -23.11 52.71 32.10
C PRO A 109 -22.30 52.36 33.37
N THR A 110 -21.37 53.25 33.72
CA THR A 110 -20.46 53.08 34.86
C THR A 110 -21.23 53.19 36.18
N ALA A 111 -21.44 52.08 36.89
CA ALA A 111 -21.97 52.09 38.26
C ALA A 111 -21.26 51.07 39.15
N LYS A 112 -20.55 51.61 40.15
CA LYS A 112 -20.07 51.06 41.44
C LYS A 112 -19.78 49.56 41.56
N LYS A 113 -18.51 49.26 41.85
CA LYS A 113 -18.03 47.98 42.40
C LYS A 113 -17.84 48.10 43.91
N THR A 114 -18.59 47.32 44.70
CA THR A 114 -18.27 47.02 46.10
C THR A 114 -18.02 45.52 46.29
N ASN A 115 -16.78 45.25 46.68
CA ASN A 115 -16.24 44.24 47.60
C ASN A 115 -16.76 42.78 47.66
N ARG A 116 -15.73 41.89 47.67
CA ARG A 116 -15.56 40.68 48.50
C ARG A 116 -16.13 39.35 48.00
N GLY A 117 -15.22 38.39 47.77
CA GLY A 117 -15.55 36.97 47.62
C GLY A 117 -14.42 36.13 47.02
N SER A 118 -13.46 35.74 47.85
CA SER A 118 -12.36 34.82 47.54
C SER A 118 -12.81 33.40 47.19
N LYS A 119 -12.25 32.78 46.13
CA LYS A 119 -11.94 31.34 46.10
C LYS A 119 -10.91 31.02 44.99
N LYS A 120 -9.74 30.49 45.39
CA LYS A 120 -8.71 29.89 44.52
C LYS A 120 -9.14 28.49 44.06
N GLN A 121 -8.83 28.11 42.82
CA GLN A 121 -8.47 26.75 42.38
C GLN A 121 -7.53 26.90 41.15
N SER A 122 -6.21 26.84 41.36
CA SER A 122 -5.33 25.65 41.32
C SER A 122 -4.87 25.30 39.89
N SER A 123 -3.67 25.77 39.58
CA SER A 123 -2.79 25.30 38.51
C SER A 123 -2.41 23.85 38.77
N PHE A 124 -2.62 22.97 37.79
CA PHE A 124 -1.87 21.72 37.68
C PHE A 124 -1.31 21.64 36.26
N GLY A 125 -0.02 21.97 36.17
CA GLY A 125 0.76 21.99 34.94
C GLY A 125 1.07 20.58 34.46
N GLY A 126 0.99 20.42 33.14
CA GLY A 126 1.56 19.28 32.44
C GLY A 126 3.07 19.42 32.30
N SER A 127 3.76 18.31 32.44
CA SER A 127 5.14 18.11 32.02
C SER A 127 5.15 16.99 30.98
N THR A 128 5.04 17.35 29.72
CA THR A 128 5.58 16.53 28.63
C THR A 128 6.56 17.44 27.89
N GLU A 129 7.84 17.15 28.07
CA GLU A 129 8.94 17.82 27.37
C GLU A 129 8.73 17.67 25.86
N LYS A 130 8.22 18.75 25.25
CA LYS A 130 8.18 18.89 23.80
C LYS A 130 9.49 19.55 23.41
N LEU A 131 10.37 18.79 22.76
CA LEU A 131 11.50 19.31 22.00
C LEU A 131 11.00 20.49 21.15
N THR A 132 11.53 21.68 21.42
CA THR A 132 11.08 22.89 20.75
C THR A 132 11.53 22.85 19.30
N GLN A 133 10.70 23.36 18.40
CA GLN A 133 10.96 23.38 16.95
C GLN A 133 12.30 24.04 16.58
N ALA A 134 12.81 24.93 17.44
CA ALA A 134 14.12 25.55 17.29
C ALA A 134 15.29 24.57 17.49
N GLU A 135 15.15 23.58 18.37
CA GLU A 135 16.20 22.60 18.67
C GLU A 135 16.33 21.54 17.55
N MET A 136 15.21 21.19 16.90
CA MET A 136 15.21 20.34 15.71
C MET A 136 15.86 21.03 14.50
N VAL A 137 15.65 22.34 14.32
CA VAL A 137 16.31 23.10 13.24
C VAL A 137 17.80 23.26 13.55
N ALA A 138 18.17 23.54 14.79
CA ALA A 138 19.58 23.65 15.20
C ALA A 138 20.34 22.33 15.03
N LEU A 139 19.72 21.18 15.33
CA LEU A 139 20.32 19.86 15.08
C LEU A 139 20.47 19.56 13.58
N ARG A 140 19.48 19.96 12.76
CA ARG A 140 19.51 19.78 11.30
C ARG A 140 20.55 20.67 10.63
N GLU A 141 20.67 21.93 11.06
CA GLU A 141 21.65 22.88 10.56
C GLU A 141 23.08 22.48 11.00
N ALA A 142 23.24 21.98 12.24
CA ALA A 142 24.50 21.40 12.69
C ALA A 142 24.88 20.12 11.92
N GLU A 143 23.91 19.32 11.49
CA GLU A 143 24.15 18.15 10.64
C GLU A 143 24.54 18.58 9.21
N GLU A 144 23.87 19.56 8.61
CA GLU A 144 24.22 20.12 7.30
C GLU A 144 25.62 20.75 7.29
N ALA A 145 26.00 21.46 8.36
CA ALA A 145 27.36 21.98 8.52
C ALA A 145 28.41 20.87 8.64
N ARG A 146 28.07 19.71 9.22
CA ARG A 146 28.96 18.53 9.28
C ARG A 146 29.04 17.77 7.95
N VAL A 147 28.02 17.85 7.11
CA VAL A 147 28.01 17.27 5.75
C VAL A 147 28.80 18.16 4.79
N ALA A 148 28.74 19.49 4.94
CA ALA A 148 29.50 20.45 4.12
C ALA A 148 31.03 20.44 4.40
N GLY A 149 31.47 19.93 5.56
CA GLY A 149 32.87 19.96 6.00
C GLY A 149 33.75 18.75 5.64
N LYS A 150 33.28 17.78 4.85
CA LYS A 150 34.10 16.61 4.47
C LYS A 150 34.77 16.84 3.11
N PRO A 151 36.11 17.02 3.05
CA PRO A 151 36.79 17.15 1.77
C PRO A 151 36.68 15.83 0.99
N GLY A 152 35.97 15.88 -0.13
CA GLY A 152 35.81 14.78 -1.07
C GLY A 152 37.17 14.20 -1.47
N LYS A 153 37.28 12.88 -1.41
CA LYS A 153 38.47 12.13 -1.84
C LYS A 153 38.78 12.52 -3.30
N LYS A 154 40.04 12.88 -3.51
CA LYS A 154 40.71 13.32 -4.74
C LYS A 154 40.09 12.78 -6.04
N ALA A 155 39.81 13.70 -6.96
CA ALA A 155 39.37 13.43 -8.32
C ALA A 155 40.33 12.48 -9.05
N ILE A 156 39.85 11.28 -9.38
CA ILE A 156 40.47 10.41 -10.37
C ILE A 156 40.06 11.01 -11.73
N LYS A 157 41.00 11.64 -12.44
CA LYS A 157 40.80 12.02 -13.84
C LYS A 157 40.84 10.75 -14.67
N PHE A 158 39.68 10.31 -15.15
CA PHE A 158 39.59 9.25 -16.15
C PHE A 158 39.58 9.92 -17.53
N GLU A 159 40.67 9.77 -18.29
CA GLU A 159 40.68 10.16 -19.70
C GLU A 159 39.74 9.23 -20.46
N SER A 160 38.67 9.80 -21.01
CA SER A 160 37.61 9.10 -21.71
C SER A 160 38.05 8.73 -23.13
N ASN A 161 38.83 7.65 -23.26
CA ASN A 161 39.08 6.96 -24.53
C ASN A 161 38.42 5.58 -24.58
N PHE A 162 37.22 5.45 -24.02
CA PHE A 162 36.43 4.22 -24.12
C PHE A 162 35.53 4.30 -25.36
N GLN A 163 35.89 3.59 -26.42
CA GLN A 163 34.95 3.32 -27.52
C GLN A 163 33.94 2.27 -27.03
N ALA A 164 32.71 2.70 -26.77
CA ALA A 164 31.64 1.80 -26.37
C ALA A 164 31.34 0.78 -27.48
N ASN A 165 31.32 -0.51 -27.13
CA ASN A 165 30.92 -1.58 -28.02
C ASN A 165 29.44 -1.41 -28.40
N GLN A 166 29.18 -1.03 -29.66
CA GLN A 166 27.83 -0.74 -30.18
C GLN A 166 26.91 -1.97 -30.24
N ASN A 167 27.39 -3.18 -29.95
CA ASN A 167 26.56 -4.39 -29.87
C ASN A 167 25.71 -4.51 -28.59
N ARG A 168 25.72 -3.50 -27.70
CA ARG A 168 24.80 -3.44 -26.53
C ARG A 168 23.59 -2.52 -26.76
N ASN A 169 23.52 -1.83 -27.91
CA ASN A 169 22.53 -0.77 -28.15
C ASN A 169 21.29 -1.22 -28.94
N GLN A 170 21.05 -2.54 -29.08
CA GLN A 170 19.85 -3.08 -29.74
C GLN A 170 18.81 -3.59 -28.73
N ASP A 171 18.68 -2.94 -27.57
CA ASP A 171 17.49 -3.05 -26.71
C ASP A 171 16.87 -1.66 -26.49
N GLY A 172 16.94 -0.80 -27.51
CA GLY A 172 16.11 0.38 -27.56
C GLY A 172 14.76 0.00 -28.13
N LEU A 173 13.72 -0.10 -27.30
CA LEU A 173 12.39 0.43 -27.67
C LEU A 173 11.30 0.47 -26.58
N THR A 174 11.55 0.24 -25.29
CA THR A 174 10.43 0.22 -24.31
C THR A 174 10.80 0.72 -22.90
N GLU A 175 11.02 2.04 -22.74
CA GLU A 175 11.01 2.67 -21.43
C GLU A 175 9.56 2.84 -20.92
N ALA A 176 9.04 1.84 -20.20
CA ALA A 176 7.77 1.96 -19.53
C ALA A 176 7.92 2.75 -18.22
N ARG A 177 7.71 4.08 -18.27
CA ARG A 177 7.78 4.95 -17.08
C ARG A 177 6.54 4.89 -16.19
N SER A 178 5.48 4.24 -16.63
CA SER A 178 4.25 3.99 -15.86
C SER A 178 3.94 2.50 -15.78
N LEU A 179 3.27 2.09 -14.70
CA LEU A 179 2.86 0.70 -14.50
C LEU A 179 1.98 0.19 -15.65
N ASP A 180 1.04 1.01 -16.13
CA ASP A 180 0.15 0.64 -17.23
C ASP A 180 0.91 0.47 -18.54
N ALA A 181 1.89 1.33 -18.84
CA ALA A 181 2.74 1.17 -20.02
C ALA A 181 3.62 -0.09 -19.91
N ALA A 182 4.04 -0.45 -18.70
CA ALA A 182 4.85 -1.64 -18.46
C ALA A 182 4.01 -2.91 -18.65
N LEU A 183 2.75 -2.88 -18.23
CA LEU A 183 1.80 -3.97 -18.45
C LEU A 183 1.49 -4.14 -19.93
N ASP A 184 1.23 -3.05 -20.66
CA ASP A 184 0.86 -3.08 -22.08
C ASP A 184 1.99 -3.61 -22.97
N LEU A 185 3.24 -3.26 -22.64
CA LEU A 185 4.44 -3.76 -23.31
C LEU A 185 4.75 -5.23 -22.99
N LEU A 186 4.37 -5.71 -21.80
CA LEU A 186 4.57 -7.09 -21.40
C LEU A 186 3.47 -8.03 -21.93
N THR A 187 2.32 -7.49 -22.34
CA THR A 187 1.24 -8.24 -23.01
C THR A 187 1.60 -8.57 -24.46
N VAL A 188 2.50 -9.53 -24.64
CA VAL A 188 2.79 -10.15 -25.94
C VAL A 188 1.64 -11.10 -26.31
N GLY A 189 0.69 -10.62 -27.11
CA GLY A 189 -0.18 -11.50 -27.89
C GLY A 189 -1.67 -11.60 -27.52
N ASP A 190 -2.26 -10.66 -26.78
CA ASP A 190 -3.72 -10.59 -26.59
C ASP A 190 -4.26 -9.17 -26.82
N LYS A 191 -4.14 -8.67 -28.05
CA LYS A 191 -5.07 -7.64 -28.53
C LYS A 191 -6.43 -8.30 -28.74
N GLU A 192 -7.22 -8.32 -27.67
CA GLU A 192 -8.70 -8.22 -27.66
C GLU A 192 -9.52 -9.04 -28.66
N VAL A 193 -9.05 -10.19 -29.14
CA VAL A 193 -9.98 -11.22 -29.64
C VAL A 193 -10.49 -11.97 -28.42
N GLU A 194 -11.35 -11.29 -27.66
CA GLU A 194 -11.92 -11.80 -26.43
C GLU A 194 -12.74 -13.07 -26.73
N LYS A 195 -12.15 -14.21 -26.39
CA LYS A 195 -12.67 -15.59 -26.56
C LYS A 195 -13.94 -15.89 -25.73
N HIS A 196 -14.46 -14.91 -25.00
CA HIS A 196 -15.56 -15.09 -24.05
C HIS A 196 -16.76 -14.21 -24.41
N PRO A 197 -17.66 -14.70 -25.27
CA PRO A 197 -18.91 -13.99 -25.58
C PRO A 197 -19.73 -13.68 -24.32
N GLU A 198 -19.63 -14.50 -23.27
CA GLU A 198 -20.29 -14.26 -21.97
C GLU A 198 -19.72 -13.04 -21.22
N ARG A 199 -18.42 -12.77 -21.33
CA ARG A 199 -17.78 -11.61 -20.69
C ARG A 199 -18.07 -10.33 -21.47
N ARG A 200 -18.03 -10.40 -22.81
CA ARG A 200 -18.52 -9.31 -23.69
C ARG A 200 -19.99 -9.02 -23.45
N ALA A 201 -20.83 -10.04 -23.30
CA ALA A 201 -22.25 -9.86 -23.05
C ALA A 201 -22.51 -9.08 -21.76
N LYS A 202 -21.74 -9.31 -20.70
CA LYS A 202 -21.87 -8.56 -19.44
C LYS A 202 -21.36 -7.13 -19.54
N ALA A 203 -20.24 -6.91 -20.21
CA ALA A 203 -19.70 -5.57 -20.44
C ALA A 203 -20.63 -4.75 -21.34
N ALA A 204 -21.09 -5.34 -22.44
CA ALA A 204 -22.02 -4.72 -23.37
C ALA A 204 -23.41 -4.50 -22.75
N TYR A 205 -23.91 -5.43 -21.91
CA TYR A 205 -25.14 -5.21 -21.13
C TYR A 205 -25.02 -4.01 -20.20
N LYS A 206 -23.86 -3.84 -19.54
CA LYS A 206 -23.62 -2.68 -18.68
C LYS A 206 -23.59 -1.36 -19.47
N ALA A 207 -22.92 -1.33 -20.62
CA ALA A 207 -22.91 -0.17 -21.50
C ALA A 207 -24.33 0.17 -22.00
N PHE A 208 -25.10 -0.85 -22.37
CA PHE A 208 -26.51 -0.70 -22.75
C PHE A 208 -27.39 -0.25 -21.58
N GLU A 209 -27.16 -0.75 -20.36
CA GLU A 209 -27.88 -0.34 -19.15
C GLU A 209 -27.67 1.16 -18.90
N GLU A 210 -26.45 1.66 -18.98
CA GLU A 210 -26.17 3.08 -18.72
C GLU A 210 -26.83 4.02 -19.76
N VAL A 211 -26.90 3.61 -21.02
CA VAL A 211 -27.55 4.39 -22.10
C VAL A 211 -29.08 4.31 -22.03
N MET A 212 -29.64 3.13 -21.76
CA MET A 212 -31.08 2.89 -21.83
C MET A 212 -31.81 3.20 -20.52
N MET A 213 -31.13 3.15 -19.38
CA MET A 213 -31.73 3.51 -18.08
C MET A 213 -32.30 4.93 -17.99
N PRO A 214 -31.66 5.99 -18.50
CA PRO A 214 -32.27 7.32 -18.50
C PRO A 214 -33.49 7.41 -19.42
N GLN A 215 -33.44 6.79 -20.62
CA GLN A 215 -34.57 6.77 -21.56
C GLN A 215 -35.79 6.04 -20.96
N LEU A 216 -35.58 4.86 -20.34
CA LEU A 216 -36.66 4.11 -19.70
C LEU A 216 -37.28 4.85 -18.50
N LYS A 217 -36.51 5.68 -17.79
CA LYS A 217 -37.04 6.50 -16.70
C LYS A 217 -37.87 7.68 -17.20
N GLU A 218 -37.55 8.22 -18.37
CA GLU A 218 -38.29 9.30 -19.01
C GLU A 218 -39.59 8.80 -19.64
N ASP A 219 -39.54 7.66 -20.34
CA ASP A 219 -40.71 7.06 -21.00
C ASP A 219 -41.72 6.48 -20.00
N TYR A 220 -41.23 5.96 -18.87
CA TYR A 220 -42.06 5.32 -17.85
C TYR A 220 -41.72 5.84 -16.45
N PRO A 221 -42.06 7.09 -16.10
CA PRO A 221 -41.81 7.61 -14.76
C PRO A 221 -42.63 6.83 -13.72
N GLY A 222 -42.02 6.50 -12.58
CA GLY A 222 -42.70 5.87 -11.44
C GLY A 222 -42.69 4.34 -11.41
N LEU A 223 -42.02 3.68 -12.35
CA LEU A 223 -41.88 2.22 -12.35
C LEU A 223 -40.80 1.77 -11.33
N LYS A 224 -40.92 0.56 -10.77
CA LYS A 224 -39.93 0.04 -9.82
C LYS A 224 -38.63 -0.31 -10.54
N LEU A 225 -37.46 -0.13 -9.89
CA LEU A 225 -36.15 -0.57 -10.41
C LEU A 225 -36.12 -2.01 -10.94
N SER A 226 -36.86 -2.93 -10.30
CA SER A 226 -36.96 -4.32 -10.75
C SER A 226 -37.67 -4.44 -12.11
N GLN A 227 -38.69 -3.61 -12.36
CA GLN A 227 -39.46 -3.62 -13.60
C GLN A 227 -38.68 -2.94 -14.73
N TYR A 228 -37.95 -1.85 -14.44
CA TYR A 228 -37.01 -1.28 -15.40
C TYR A 228 -35.95 -2.30 -15.83
N LYS A 229 -35.38 -3.07 -14.88
CA LYS A 229 -34.42 -4.14 -15.20
C LYS A 229 -35.03 -5.27 -16.03
N GLN A 230 -36.30 -5.63 -15.81
CA GLN A 230 -37.01 -6.60 -16.64
C GLN A 230 -37.18 -6.08 -18.08
N LYS A 231 -37.62 -4.82 -18.24
CA LYS A 231 -37.74 -4.17 -19.56
C LYS A 231 -36.40 -4.03 -20.27
N LEU A 232 -35.35 -3.68 -19.52
CA LEU A 232 -34.00 -3.58 -20.05
C LEU A 232 -33.45 -4.93 -20.48
N SER A 233 -33.75 -6.01 -19.74
CA SER A 233 -33.42 -7.38 -20.14
C SER A 233 -34.18 -7.84 -21.39
N GLU A 234 -35.46 -7.46 -21.51
CA GLU A 234 -36.29 -7.75 -22.69
C GLU A 234 -35.75 -7.03 -23.94
N LEU A 235 -35.46 -5.74 -23.82
CA LEU A 235 -34.83 -4.95 -24.88
C LEU A 235 -33.44 -5.48 -25.24
N TRP A 236 -32.64 -5.87 -24.24
CA TRP A 236 -31.30 -6.42 -24.45
C TRP A 236 -31.32 -7.75 -25.21
N ARG A 237 -32.26 -8.64 -24.92
CA ARG A 237 -32.42 -9.91 -25.67
C ARG A 237 -32.71 -9.66 -27.15
N ARG A 238 -33.38 -8.56 -27.48
CA ARG A 238 -33.71 -8.16 -28.86
C ARG A 238 -32.68 -7.23 -29.50
N SER A 239 -31.79 -6.63 -28.72
CA SER A 239 -30.81 -5.65 -29.20
C SER A 239 -29.76 -6.31 -30.10
N PRO A 240 -29.36 -5.65 -31.21
CA PRO A 240 -28.24 -6.08 -32.04
C PRO A 240 -26.88 -5.93 -31.33
N ASP A 241 -26.81 -5.14 -30.25
CA ASP A 241 -25.61 -4.94 -29.45
C ASP A 241 -25.31 -6.12 -28.52
N ASN A 242 -26.24 -7.08 -28.41
CA ASN A 242 -26.01 -8.30 -27.65
C ASN A 242 -25.09 -9.24 -28.44
N PRO A 243 -23.86 -9.51 -27.96
CA PRO A 243 -22.92 -10.37 -28.67
C PRO A 243 -23.39 -11.84 -28.74
N LEU A 244 -24.46 -12.21 -28.04
CA LEU A 244 -25.14 -13.50 -28.21
C LEU A 244 -25.99 -13.58 -29.48
N ASN A 245 -26.46 -12.44 -29.99
CA ASN A 245 -27.21 -12.34 -31.25
C ASN A 245 -26.27 -12.13 -32.45
N GLN A 246 -25.00 -11.85 -32.20
CA GLN A 246 -23.96 -11.74 -33.21
C GLN A 246 -23.42 -13.15 -33.50
N GLU A 247 -23.26 -13.52 -34.76
CA GLU A 247 -22.73 -14.82 -35.17
C GLU A 247 -21.30 -15.01 -34.62
N SER A 248 -21.16 -15.69 -33.47
CA SER A 248 -19.85 -16.05 -32.95
C SER A 248 -19.27 -17.16 -33.83
N LEU A 249 -18.17 -16.89 -34.52
CA LEU A 249 -17.43 -17.91 -35.26
C LEU A 249 -17.12 -19.08 -34.32
N ALA A 250 -17.62 -20.27 -34.66
CA ALA A 250 -17.40 -21.46 -33.88
C ALA A 250 -15.89 -21.73 -33.77
N TYR A 251 -15.43 -22.14 -32.58
CA TYR A 251 -14.03 -22.45 -32.29
C TYR A 251 -13.40 -23.48 -33.25
N ASN A 252 -14.24 -24.28 -33.94
CA ASN A 252 -13.82 -25.29 -34.92
C ASN A 252 -13.95 -24.85 -36.39
N ALA A 253 -14.20 -23.56 -36.69
CA ALA A 253 -14.25 -23.08 -38.06
C ALA A 253 -12.86 -23.20 -38.70
N LYS A 254 -12.68 -24.25 -39.51
CA LYS A 254 -11.45 -24.50 -40.27
C LYS A 254 -11.23 -23.32 -41.22
N LYS A 255 -10.11 -22.62 -41.01
CA LYS A 255 -9.62 -21.58 -41.91
C LYS A 255 -9.47 -22.18 -43.31
N GLN A 256 -10.27 -21.70 -44.27
CA GLN A 256 -10.01 -21.89 -45.70
C GLN A 256 -8.88 -20.94 -46.11
#